data_AF-A0AAW0K7T1-F1
#
_entry.id   AF-A0AAW0K7T1-F1
#
_cell.length_a   1.000
_cell.length_b   1.000
_cell.length_c   1.000
_cell.angle_alpha   90.00
_cell.angle_beta   90.00
_cell.angle_gamma   90.00
#
_symmetry.space_group_name_H-M   'P 1'
#
loop_
_entity.id
_entity.type
_entity.pdbx_description
1 polymer ?
#
loop_
_entity_poly.entity_id
_entity_poly.type
_entity_poly.pdbx_seq_one_letter_code
_entity_poly.pdbx_strand_id
1 'polypeptide(L)'
;MKVQIPAVSLNNDGKIVVVSEENGGKLEKDAVNKERMKLMLKSIPFSLTCVLHKNYILADPTAEEESIMETIVTVVLDSSSQLVSLYKPGGPVLAYTSAIQHCVALTRQRMKELQKILDEANSGMEDCVALTRQRMKELQKILDEANSGMEDFISDHSAFH
;
A
#
# COMPACT_ATOMS: atom_id res chain seq x y z
N MET A 1 -3.42 0.00 -0.39
CA MET A 1 -2.20 0.81 -0.12
C MET A 1 -1.39 0.96 -1.41
N LYS A 2 -1.42 2.13 -2.06
CA LYS A 2 -0.71 2.37 -3.33
C LYS A 2 0.57 3.18 -3.07
N VAL A 3 1.60 2.51 -2.54
CA VAL A 3 2.94 3.11 -2.44
C VAL A 3 3.58 3.04 -3.83
N GLN A 4 4.04 4.18 -4.32
CA GLN A 4 4.73 4.30 -5.61
C GLN A 4 6.13 4.86 -5.39
N ILE A 5 7.08 4.32 -6.14
CA ILE A 5 8.44 4.84 -6.24
C ILE A 5 8.43 5.93 -7.31
N PRO A 6 8.84 7.17 -7.00
CA PRO A 6 8.87 8.25 -7.98
C PRO A 6 9.90 8.00 -9.07
N ALA A 7 9.66 8.58 -10.25
CA ALA A 7 10.66 8.65 -11.31
C ALA A 7 11.81 9.56 -10.87
N VAL A 8 13.04 9.13 -11.13
CA VAL A 8 14.26 9.88 -10.78
C VAL A 8 15.24 9.91 -11.95
N SER A 9 15.97 11.01 -12.08
CA SER A 9 17.05 11.18 -13.04
C SER A 9 18.31 11.70 -12.35
N LEU A 10 19.46 11.53 -12.99
CA LEU A 10 20.72 12.11 -12.55
C LEU A 10 20.92 13.44 -13.28
N ASN A 11 21.15 14.53 -12.54
CA ASN A 11 21.47 15.82 -13.15
C ASN A 11 22.97 15.91 -13.52
N ASN A 12 23.36 16.95 -14.25
CA ASN A 12 24.74 17.19 -14.67
C ASN A 12 25.73 17.41 -13.51
N ASP A 13 25.25 17.70 -12.30
CA ASP A 13 26.05 17.81 -11.07
C ASP A 13 26.21 16.45 -10.35
N GLY A 14 25.70 15.36 -10.91
CA GLY A 14 25.71 14.02 -10.30
C GLY A 14 24.71 13.83 -9.16
N LYS A 15 23.70 14.70 -9.03
CA LYS A 15 22.64 14.61 -8.02
C LYS A 15 21.41 13.89 -8.57
N ILE A 16 20.78 13.08 -7.73
CA ILE A 16 19.51 12.42 -8.04
C ILE A 16 18.38 13.45 -7.84
N VAL A 17 17.61 13.71 -8.89
CA VAL A 17 16.46 14.62 -8.86
C VAL A 17 15.18 13.83 -9.17
N VAL A 18 14.09 14.19 -8.49
CA VAL A 18 12.77 13.62 -8.76
C VAL A 18 12.18 14.30 -9.99
N VAL A 19 11.70 13.50 -10.95
CA VAL A 19 11.05 14.00 -12.16
C VAL A 19 9.57 14.20 -11.85
N SER A 20 9.10 15.45 -11.82
CA SER A 20 7.69 15.79 -11.65
C SER A 20 7.04 16.12 -13.00
N GLU A 21 5.83 15.59 -13.24
CA GLU A 21 5.08 15.72 -14.52
C GLU A 21 4.57 17.16 -14.80
N GLU A 22 4.58 18.02 -13.79
CA GLU A 22 4.07 19.41 -13.81
C GLU A 22 5.00 20.41 -14.51
N ASN A 23 6.29 20.06 -14.69
CA ASN A 23 7.21 20.87 -15.47
C ASN A 23 7.55 20.13 -16.76
N GLY A 24 6.98 20.57 -17.88
CA GLY A 24 7.31 20.13 -19.25
C GLY A 24 8.75 20.42 -19.69
N GLY A 25 9.71 20.30 -18.77
CA GLY A 25 11.13 20.36 -19.03
C GLY A 25 11.55 19.08 -19.76
N LYS A 26 12.08 19.26 -20.96
CA LYS A 26 12.79 18.26 -21.77
C LYS A 26 13.38 17.15 -20.91
N LEU A 27 12.92 15.92 -21.15
CA LEU A 27 13.57 14.69 -20.72
C LEU A 27 15.04 14.72 -21.15
N GLU A 28 15.93 15.13 -20.25
CA GLU A 28 17.36 14.89 -20.41
C GLU A 28 17.57 13.37 -20.38
N LYS A 29 18.47 12.91 -21.24
CA LYS A 29 18.47 11.59 -21.88
C LYS A 29 18.76 10.38 -20.98
N ASP A 30 18.79 10.53 -19.66
CA ASP A 30 19.21 9.48 -18.72
C ASP A 30 18.30 9.36 -17.48
N ALA A 31 16.98 9.34 -17.67
CA ALA A 31 16.06 8.97 -16.60
C ALA A 31 16.16 7.46 -16.31
N VAL A 32 16.52 7.10 -15.06
CA VAL A 32 16.63 5.69 -14.61
C VAL A 32 15.27 5.00 -14.57
N ASN A 33 14.21 5.76 -14.32
CA ASN A 33 12.82 5.33 -14.48
C ASN A 33 12.01 6.40 -15.22
N LYS A 34 11.25 5.95 -16.23
CA LYS A 34 10.41 6.84 -17.05
C LYS A 34 9.10 7.22 -16.38
N GLU A 35 8.63 6.41 -15.43
CA GLU A 35 7.34 6.56 -14.76
C GLU A 35 7.41 6.14 -13.29
N ARG A 36 6.37 6.50 -12.52
CA ARG A 36 6.22 6.04 -11.14
C ARG A 36 5.97 4.52 -11.10
N MET A 37 6.80 3.79 -10.36
CA MET A 37 6.69 2.33 -10.25
C MET A 37 5.88 1.92 -9.01
N LYS A 38 5.02 0.91 -9.13
CA LYS A 38 4.34 0.32 -7.97
C LYS A 38 5.36 -0.48 -7.15
N LEU A 39 5.37 -0.27 -5.83
CA LEU A 39 6.20 -1.09 -4.94
C LEU A 39 5.66 -2.54 -4.91
N MET A 40 6.51 -3.50 -5.27
CA MET A 40 6.18 -4.91 -5.22
C MET A 40 6.68 -5.53 -3.91
N LEU A 41 5.74 -5.97 -3.07
CA LEU A 41 6.06 -6.73 -1.86
C LEU A 41 5.98 -8.23 -2.17
N LYS A 42 7.02 -8.98 -1.81
CA LYS A 42 7.05 -10.44 -2.01
C LYS A 42 6.07 -11.17 -1.10
N SER A 43 5.91 -10.68 0.13
CA SER A 43 5.00 -11.23 1.14
C SER A 43 4.59 -10.13 2.11
N ILE A 44 3.36 -10.20 2.60
CA ILE A 44 2.83 -9.27 3.60
C ILE A 44 2.77 -10.05 4.93
N PRO A 45 3.57 -9.67 5.94
CA PRO A 45 3.50 -10.32 7.23
C PRO A 45 2.29 -9.83 8.03
N PHE A 46 1.69 -10.73 8.80
CA PHE A 46 0.60 -10.43 9.73
C PHE A 46 1.05 -10.72 11.15
N SER A 47 0.86 -9.75 12.03
CA SER A 47 1.14 -9.88 13.45
C SER A 47 -0.15 -10.01 14.25
N LEU A 48 -0.12 -10.86 15.28
CA LEU A 48 -1.14 -10.86 16.33
C LEU A 48 -0.43 -10.80 17.68
N THR A 49 -0.92 -9.90 18.52
CA THR A 49 -0.51 -9.82 19.92
C THR A 49 -1.48 -10.63 20.77
N CYS A 50 -0.93 -11.44 21.67
CA CYS A 50 -1.70 -12.23 22.61
C CYS A 50 -1.18 -12.01 24.03
N VAL A 51 -2.09 -11.95 24.99
CA VAL A 51 -1.77 -11.95 26.41
C VAL A 51 -1.88 -13.37 26.95
N LEU A 52 -0.88 -13.79 27.73
CA LEU A 52 -0.90 -15.04 28.47
C LEU A 52 -1.22 -14.76 29.94
N HIS A 53 -2.39 -15.23 30.40
CA HIS A 53 -2.79 -15.09 31.80
C HIS A 53 -3.26 -16.43 32.36
N LYS A 54 -2.48 -17.00 33.29
CA LYS A 54 -2.74 -18.33 33.89
C LYS A 54 -2.93 -19.39 32.79
N ASN A 55 -4.16 -19.85 32.58
CA ASN A 55 -4.53 -20.85 31.57
C ASN A 55 -5.30 -20.25 30.38
N TYR A 56 -5.39 -18.92 30.31
CA TYR A 56 -6.12 -18.21 29.26
C TYR A 56 -5.15 -17.51 28.32
N ILE A 57 -5.52 -17.51 27.04
CA ILE A 57 -4.86 -16.78 25.97
C ILE A 57 -5.88 -15.78 25.44
N LEU A 58 -5.58 -14.50 25.59
CA LEU A 58 -6.39 -13.41 25.07
C LEU A 58 -5.73 -12.93 23.77
N ALA A 59 -6.50 -12.87 22.69
CA ALA A 59 -6.01 -12.38 21.40
C ALA A 59 -6.44 -10.93 21.23
N ASP A 60 -5.51 -10.07 20.80
CA ASP A 60 -5.73 -8.64 20.57
C ASP A 60 -6.22 -7.90 21.83
N PRO A 61 -5.37 -7.83 22.87
CA PRO A 61 -5.77 -7.24 24.15
C PRO A 61 -6.08 -5.75 24.04
N THR A 62 -7.04 -5.25 24.82
CA THR A 62 -7.27 -3.80 24.95
C THR A 62 -6.22 -3.14 25.84
N ALA A 63 -6.15 -1.81 25.83
CA ALA A 63 -5.23 -1.06 26.68
C ALA A 63 -5.44 -1.36 28.19
N GLU A 64 -6.69 -1.57 28.61
CA GLU A 64 -7.01 -1.97 29.97
C GLU A 64 -6.51 -3.38 30.29
N GLU A 65 -6.65 -4.32 29.35
CA GLU A 65 -6.17 -5.68 29.52
C GLU A 65 -4.63 -5.72 29.56
N GLU A 66 -3.95 -4.98 28.69
CA GLU A 66 -2.49 -4.86 28.69
C GLU A 66 -1.95 -4.22 29.98
N SER A 67 -2.68 -3.27 30.58
CA SER A 67 -2.29 -2.60 31.83
C SER A 67 -2.31 -3.55 33.04
N ILE A 68 -3.21 -4.54 33.03
CA ILE A 68 -3.37 -5.50 34.12
C ILE A 68 -2.45 -6.72 33.94
N MET A 69 -2.05 -7.01 32.70
CA MET A 69 -1.47 -8.30 32.33
C MET A 69 0.04 -8.19 32.06
N GLU A 70 0.81 -9.05 32.72
CA GLU A 70 2.27 -8.91 32.76
C GLU A 70 3.00 -9.72 31.68
N THR A 71 2.30 -10.51 30.86
CA THR A 71 2.94 -11.33 29.82
C THR A 71 2.22 -11.25 28.49
N ILE A 72 2.90 -10.63 27.53
CA ILE A 72 2.47 -10.46 26.16
C ILE A 72 3.34 -11.33 25.26
N VAL A 73 2.76 -11.85 24.19
CA VAL A 73 3.44 -12.58 23.12
C VAL A 73 2.93 -12.04 21.79
N THR A 74 3.83 -11.55 20.95
CA THR A 74 3.52 -11.16 19.57
C THR A 74 4.04 -12.22 18.63
N VAL A 75 3.15 -12.74 17.79
CA VAL A 75 3.48 -13.72 16.75
C VAL A 75 3.34 -13.04 15.39
N VAL A 76 4.34 -13.22 14.53
CA VAL A 76 4.32 -12.69 13.15
C VAL A 76 4.42 -13.85 12.18
N LEU A 77 3.47 -13.94 11.25
CA LEU A 77 3.42 -14.93 10.18
C LEU A 77 3.56 -14.27 8.81
N ASP A 78 4.17 -14.97 7.85
CA ASP A 78 4.17 -14.55 6.44
C ASP A 78 2.88 -14.97 5.71
N SER A 79 2.75 -14.58 4.44
CA SER A 79 1.63 -14.96 3.55
C SER A 79 1.46 -16.48 3.36
N SER A 80 2.51 -17.27 3.58
CA SER A 80 2.50 -18.74 3.55
C SER A 80 2.22 -19.35 4.93
N SER A 81 1.78 -18.52 5.89
CA SER A 81 1.57 -18.88 7.29
C SER A 81 2.83 -19.42 7.99
N GLN A 82 4.02 -19.12 7.51
CA GLN A 82 5.26 -19.52 8.19
C GLN A 82 5.59 -18.50 9.29
N LEU A 83 6.16 -18.98 10.39
CA LEU A 83 6.58 -18.12 11.49
C LEU A 83 7.77 -17.27 11.05
N VAL A 84 7.60 -15.95 11.08
CA VAL A 84 8.65 -14.98 10.76
C VAL A 84 9.33 -14.51 12.03
N SER A 85 8.54 -14.17 13.05
CA SER A 85 9.04 -13.68 14.32
C SER A 85 8.12 -14.08 15.46
N LEU A 86 8.73 -14.32 16.62
CA LEU A 86 8.05 -14.54 17.89
C LEU A 86 8.71 -13.63 18.91
N TYR A 87 7.92 -12.75 19.52
CA TYR A 87 8.41 -11.80 20.51
C TYR A 87 7.68 -11.99 21.84
N LYS A 88 8.44 -12.23 22.90
CA LYS A 88 7.95 -12.29 24.28
C LYS A 88 8.80 -11.36 25.14
N PRO A 89 8.36 -10.14 25.44
CA PRO A 89 9.09 -9.22 26.30
C PRO A 89 8.99 -9.68 27.76
N GLY A 90 9.96 -10.46 28.23
CA GLY A 90 10.10 -10.81 29.65
C GLY A 90 8.78 -11.28 30.30
N GLY A 91 8.61 -11.01 31.60
CA GLY A 91 7.37 -11.28 32.32
C GLY A 91 7.33 -12.62 33.08
N PRO A 92 6.47 -12.73 34.12
CA PRO A 92 6.51 -13.85 35.07
C PRO A 92 5.86 -15.13 34.55
N VAL A 93 5.01 -15.05 33.53
CA VAL A 93 4.37 -16.23 32.95
C VAL A 93 5.34 -16.90 31.97
N LEU A 94 5.63 -18.18 32.23
CA LEU A 94 6.36 -19.04 31.29
C LEU A 94 5.49 -19.31 30.07
N ALA A 95 5.98 -18.95 28.88
CA ALA A 95 5.33 -19.31 27.63
C ALA A 95 5.65 -20.78 27.32
N TYR A 96 4.81 -21.69 27.81
CA TYR A 96 4.92 -23.11 27.43
C TYR A 96 4.74 -23.27 25.92
N THR A 97 5.40 -24.28 25.35
CA THR A 97 5.33 -24.58 23.92
C THR A 97 3.89 -24.73 23.41
N SER A 98 2.99 -25.30 24.22
CA SER A 98 1.57 -25.42 23.89
C SER A 98 0.86 -24.07 23.76
N ALA A 99 1.13 -23.13 24.67
CA ALA A 99 0.58 -21.78 24.62
C ALA A 99 1.06 -21.04 23.36
N ILE A 100 2.35 -21.17 23.01
CA ILE A 100 2.91 -20.59 21.79
C ILE A 100 2.26 -21.21 20.55
N GLN A 101 2.07 -22.53 20.51
CA GLN A 101 1.39 -23.21 19.41
C GLN A 101 -0.05 -22.72 19.24
N HIS A 102 -0.76 -22.49 20.34
CA HIS A 102 -2.11 -21.92 20.32
C HIS A 102 -2.10 -20.47 19.79
N CYS A 103 -1.17 -19.62 20.25
CA CYS A 103 -1.02 -18.26 19.71
C CYS A 103 -0.73 -18.28 18.21
N VAL A 104 0.12 -19.18 17.74
CA VAL A 104 0.41 -19.36 16.31
C VAL A 104 -0.83 -19.81 15.55
N ALA A 105 -1.61 -20.75 16.09
CA ALA A 105 -2.86 -21.19 15.47
C ALA A 105 -3.90 -20.05 15.38
N LEU A 106 -4.06 -19.27 16.44
CA LEU A 106 -4.92 -18.07 16.47
C LEU A 106 -4.47 -17.04 15.42
N THR A 107 -3.16 -16.80 15.33
CA THR A 107 -2.57 -15.87 14.35
C THR A 107 -2.87 -16.34 12.92
N ARG A 108 -2.75 -17.64 12.62
CA ARG A 108 -3.09 -18.19 11.30
C ARG A 108 -4.56 -17.99 10.94
N GLN A 109 -5.45 -18.14 11.91
CA GLN A 109 -6.88 -17.93 11.67
C GLN A 109 -7.15 -16.46 11.35
N ARG A 110 -6.66 -15.54 12.20
CA ARG A 110 -6.84 -14.09 12.01
C ARG A 110 -6.21 -13.57 10.73
N MET A 111 -5.05 -14.10 10.37
CA MET A 111 -4.37 -13.77 9.12
C MET A 111 -5.26 -14.01 7.89
N LYS A 112 -6.01 -15.12 7.83
CA LYS A 112 -6.89 -15.41 6.69
C LYS A 112 -8.02 -14.38 6.57
N GLU A 113 -8.60 -13.97 7.70
CA GLU A 113 -9.65 -12.95 7.77
C GLU A 113 -9.11 -11.59 7.33
N LEU A 114 -7.97 -11.18 7.89
CA LEU A 114 -7.32 -9.89 7.58
C LEU A 114 -6.82 -9.81 6.14
N GLN A 115 -6.27 -10.91 5.59
CA GLN A 115 -5.84 -10.97 4.20
C GLN A 115 -7.02 -10.72 3.25
N LYS A 116 -8.17 -11.34 3.52
CA LYS A 116 -9.38 -11.13 2.73
C LYS A 116 -9.83 -9.66 2.76
N ILE A 117 -9.89 -9.05 3.94
CA ILE A 117 -10.27 -7.64 4.09
C ILE A 117 -9.28 -6.72 3.35
N LEU A 118 -7.98 -7.01 3.46
CA LEU A 118 -6.94 -6.23 2.79
C LEU A 118 -7.05 -6.34 1.26
N ASP A 119 -7.33 -7.52 0.74
CA ASP A 119 -7.51 -7.77 -0.69
C ASP A 119 -8.76 -7.05 -1.22
N GLU A 120 -9.87 -7.12 -0.50
CA GLU A 120 -11.12 -6.40 -0.83
C GLU A 120 -10.94 -4.88 -0.81
N ALA A 121 -10.25 -4.35 0.20
CA ALA A 121 -9.94 -2.92 0.27
C ALA A 121 -9.02 -2.48 -0.89
N ASN A 122 -8.05 -3.31 -1.26
CA ASN A 122 -7.14 -3.01 -2.36
C ASN A 122 -7.82 -3.06 -3.72
N SER A 123 -8.68 -4.05 -4.00
CA SER A 123 -9.42 -4.15 -5.26
C SER A 123 -10.37 -2.98 -5.44
N GLY A 124 -11.16 -2.64 -4.41
CA GLY A 124 -12.07 -1.49 -4.45
C GLY A 124 -11.35 -0.16 -4.72
N MET A 125 -10.14 0.03 -4.18
CA MET A 125 -9.30 1.19 -4.49
C MET A 125 -8.70 1.17 -5.90
N GLU A 126 -8.52 0.00 -6.51
CA GLU A 126 -8.06 -0.10 -7.90
C GLU A 126 -9.17 0.27 -8.87
N ASP A 127 -10.39 -0.21 -8.63
CA ASP A 127 -11.57 0.09 -9.45
C ASP A 127 -11.92 1.58 -9.43
N CYS A 128 -11.96 2.20 -8.24
CA CYS A 128 -12.24 3.63 -8.10
C CYS A 128 -11.24 4.52 -8.87
N VAL A 129 -9.96 4.15 -8.86
CA VAL A 129 -8.89 4.88 -9.57
C VAL A 129 -8.97 4.65 -11.08
N ALA A 130 -9.30 3.43 -11.52
CA ALA A 130 -9.51 3.14 -12.93
C ALA A 130 -10.67 3.98 -13.49
N LEU A 131 -11.78 4.07 -12.74
CA LEU A 131 -12.95 4.85 -13.12
C LEU A 131 -12.65 6.36 -13.23
N THR A 132 -11.89 6.91 -12.27
CA THR A 132 -11.49 8.33 -12.33
C THR A 132 -10.55 8.61 -13.49
N ARG A 133 -9.60 7.72 -13.79
CA ARG A 133 -8.74 7.85 -14.97
C ARG A 133 -9.53 7.79 -16.27
N GLN A 134 -10.53 6.90 -16.35
CA GLN A 134 -11.39 6.81 -17.53
C GLN A 134 -12.18 8.11 -17.73
N ARG A 135 -12.80 8.64 -16.66
CA ARG A 135 -13.52 9.92 -16.72
C ARG A 135 -12.62 11.10 -17.10
N MET A 136 -11.39 11.15 -16.58
CA MET A 136 -10.44 12.19 -16.96
C MET A 136 -10.06 12.11 -18.45
N LYS A 137 -9.87 10.91 -19.01
CA LYS A 137 -9.60 10.73 -20.44
C LYS A 137 -10.79 11.13 -21.32
N GLU A 138 -12.01 10.82 -20.89
CA GLU A 138 -13.23 11.25 -21.60
C GLU A 138 -13.37 12.77 -21.61
N LEU A 139 -13.13 13.44 -20.47
CA LEU A 139 -13.13 14.90 -20.38
C LEU A 139 -12.06 15.54 -21.27
N GLN A 140 -10.86 14.96 -21.31
CA GLN A 140 -9.79 15.45 -22.19
C GLN A 140 -10.19 15.34 -23.66
N LYS A 141 -10.78 14.22 -24.08
CA LYS A 141 -11.26 14.04 -25.46
C LYS A 141 -12.31 15.07 -25.86
N ILE A 142 -13.26 15.36 -24.95
CA ILE A 142 -14.29 16.39 -25.19
C ILE A 142 -13.66 17.77 -25.35
N LEU A 143 -12.65 18.09 -24.53
CA LEU A 143 -11.92 19.35 -24.63
C LEU A 143 -11.16 19.46 -25.96
N ASP A 144 -10.51 18.38 -26.41
CA ASP A 144 -9.77 18.35 -27.67
C ASP A 144 -10.72 18.53 -28.87
N GLU A 145 -11.88 17.87 -28.86
CA GLU A 145 -12.93 18.02 -29.90
C GLU A 145 -13.52 19.45 -29.95
N ALA A 146 -13.73 20.06 -28.78
CA ALA A 146 -14.22 21.45 -28.68
C ALA A 146 -13.19 22.46 -29.20
N ASN A 147 -11.90 22.23 -28.95
CA ASN A 147 -10.81 23.07 -29.46
C ASN A 147 -10.67 22.96 -30.98
N SER A 148 -10.71 21.74 -31.55
CA SER A 148 -10.65 21.57 -33.01
C SER A 148 -11.82 22.25 -33.73
N GLY A 149 -13.03 22.14 -33.17
CA GLY A 149 -14.20 22.80 -33.76
C GLY A 149 -14.12 24.33 -33.72
N MET A 150 -13.45 24.92 -32.73
CA MET A 150 -13.19 26.36 -32.67
C MET A 150 -12.14 26.79 -33.69
N GLU A 151 -11.08 26.01 -33.89
CA GLU A 151 -10.04 26.31 -34.90
C GLU A 151 -10.59 26.25 -36.32
N ASP A 152 -11.49 25.31 -36.63
CA ASP A 152 -12.19 25.23 -37.91
C ASP A 152 -13.06 26.49 -38.14
N PHE A 153 -13.77 26.96 -37.11
CA PHE A 153 -14.62 28.14 -37.20
C PHE A 153 -13.83 29.45 -37.38
N ILE A 154 -12.65 29.56 -36.76
CA ILE A 154 -11.75 30.70 -36.93
C ILE A 154 -11.11 30.70 -38.32
N SER A 155 -10.78 29.52 -38.85
CA SER A 155 -10.18 29.35 -40.17
C SER A 155 -11.15 29.74 -41.29
N ASP A 156 -12.42 29.31 -41.21
CA ASP A 156 -13.45 29.69 -42.18
C ASP A 156 -13.70 31.21 -42.20
N HIS A 157 -13.66 31.87 -41.03
CA HIS A 157 -13.88 33.32 -40.96
C HIS A 157 -12.70 34.15 -41.50
N SER A 158 -11.49 33.59 -41.51
CA SER A 158 -10.28 34.20 -42.08
C SER A 158 -10.20 34.09 -43.61
N ALA A 159 -10.98 33.20 -44.23
CA ALA A 159 -11.03 33.01 -45.69
C ALA A 159 -11.98 33.99 -46.41
N PHE A 160 -12.79 34.75 -45.67
CA PHE A 160 -13.76 35.73 -46.19
C PHE A 160 -13.26 37.20 -46.17
N HIS A 161 -11.94 37.43 -45.97
CA HIS A 161 -11.33 38.76 -46.08
C HIS A 161 -10.19 38.80 -47.11
#